data_AF-A0A820E3Z0-F1
#
_entry.id   AF-A0A820E3Z0-F1
#
_cell.length_a   1.000
_cell.length_b   1.000
_cell.length_c   1.000
_cell.angle_alpha   90.00
_cell.angle_beta   90.00
_cell.angle_gamma   90.00
#
_symmetry.space_group_name_H-M   'P 1'
#
loop_
_entity.id
_entity.type
_entity.pdbx_description
1 polymer ?
#
loop_
_entity_poly.entity_id
_entity_poly.type
_entity_poly.pdbx_seq_one_letter_code
_entity_poly.pdbx_strand_id
1 'polypeptide(L)'
;MKKIFDKVRERFARNHTCETIILTSIINCYDNLPGTEGNIPSSFCYVALLDTKTFNAIQPPPPHPQRQTHWTLIDLGDNASLFSFPAKTIETLKTCGQRMFPLAKWIIWLDGKAYLVRIVELLTQAQSSVFAPRHTTIDRTSAIEVNYTIERIRDRETESPKNFDKFVMDIKRQEKEYIRDGFYSRADKLNLTLYDIALFVYRNNHPCNFRYLCGWHNEVNYFAYRGQLSVYYSAI
;
A
#
# COMPACT_ATOMS: atom_id res chain seq x y z
N MET A 1 5.59 -1.10 -17.35
CA MET A 1 4.31 -1.40 -16.66
C MET A 1 3.69 -2.74 -17.09
N LYS A 2 3.53 -3.05 -18.39
CA LYS A 2 2.98 -4.35 -18.87
C LYS A 2 3.61 -5.58 -18.19
N LYS A 3 4.94 -5.69 -18.21
CA LYS A 3 5.68 -6.86 -17.68
C LYS A 3 5.41 -7.23 -16.20
N ILE A 4 5.14 -6.27 -15.32
CA ILE A 4 4.89 -6.56 -13.89
C ILE A 4 3.50 -7.18 -13.71
N PHE A 5 2.49 -6.59 -14.34
CA PHE A 5 1.13 -7.12 -14.28
C PHE A 5 1.00 -8.45 -15.03
N ASP A 6 1.72 -8.61 -16.14
CA ASP A 6 1.71 -9.84 -16.92
C ASP A 6 2.24 -11.02 -16.09
N LYS A 7 3.37 -10.87 -15.38
CA LYS A 7 3.91 -11.90 -14.46
C LYS A 7 2.92 -12.33 -13.38
N VAL A 8 2.23 -11.38 -12.75
CA VAL A 8 1.23 -11.70 -11.72
C VAL A 8 0.02 -12.40 -12.35
N ARG A 9 -0.45 -11.89 -13.49
CA ARG A 9 -1.61 -12.45 -14.20
C ARG A 9 -1.35 -13.84 -14.75
N GLU A 10 -0.16 -14.14 -15.25
CA GLU A 10 0.22 -15.49 -15.69
C GLU A 10 -0.04 -16.54 -14.59
N ARG A 11 0.21 -16.17 -13.33
CA ARG A 11 0.05 -17.07 -12.19
C ARG A 11 -1.34 -17.05 -11.55
N PHE A 12 -2.03 -15.90 -11.54
CA PHE A 12 -3.27 -15.73 -10.77
C PHE A 12 -4.52 -15.39 -11.59
N ALA A 13 -4.41 -15.07 -12.89
CA ALA A 13 -5.57 -14.60 -13.67
C ALA A 13 -6.68 -15.65 -13.84
N ARG A 14 -6.37 -16.94 -13.68
CA ARG A 14 -7.32 -18.07 -13.75
C ARG A 14 -7.48 -18.79 -12.42
N ASN A 15 -6.89 -18.26 -11.35
CA ASN A 15 -6.96 -18.90 -10.05
C ASN A 15 -8.30 -18.55 -9.39
N HIS A 16 -9.22 -19.51 -9.35
CA HIS A 16 -10.52 -19.37 -8.71
C HIS A 16 -10.52 -19.73 -7.22
N THR A 17 -9.44 -20.29 -6.68
CA THR A 17 -9.37 -20.70 -5.27
C THR A 17 -9.02 -19.52 -4.35
N CYS A 18 -8.33 -18.51 -4.87
CA CYS A 18 -7.96 -17.30 -4.13
C CYS A 18 -9.10 -16.26 -4.13
N GLU A 19 -10.10 -16.42 -3.27
CA GLU A 19 -11.17 -15.42 -3.10
C GLU A 19 -10.66 -14.12 -2.46
N THR A 20 -9.68 -14.21 -1.57
CA THR A 20 -9.06 -13.05 -0.92
C THR A 20 -7.57 -13.02 -1.18
N ILE A 21 -7.06 -11.88 -1.65
CA ILE A 21 -5.64 -11.67 -1.87
C ILE A 21 -5.11 -10.73 -0.80
N ILE A 22 -4.10 -11.19 -0.07
CA ILE A 22 -3.27 -10.34 0.79
C ILE A 22 -1.98 -10.04 0.03
N LEU A 23 -1.80 -8.77 -0.31
CA LEU A 23 -0.75 -8.27 -1.18
C LEU A 23 0.19 -7.36 -0.41
N THR A 24 1.49 -7.56 -0.60
CA THR A 24 2.53 -6.65 -0.12
C THR A 24 3.57 -6.40 -1.21
N SER A 25 4.37 -5.34 -1.04
CA SER A 25 5.55 -5.11 -1.87
C SER A 25 6.73 -4.67 -1.00
N ILE A 26 7.88 -5.31 -1.22
CA ILE A 26 9.12 -5.06 -0.50
C ILE A 26 10.25 -4.98 -1.52
N ILE A 27 10.94 -3.84 -1.56
CA ILE A 27 11.97 -3.53 -2.57
C ILE A 27 13.26 -3.01 -1.93
N ASN A 28 13.51 -3.37 -0.67
CA ASN A 28 14.62 -2.83 0.10
C ASN A 28 15.48 -3.91 0.78
N CYS A 29 15.25 -5.20 0.52
CA CYS A 29 15.96 -6.36 1.10
C CYS A 29 16.08 -6.45 2.64
N TYR A 30 15.58 -5.47 3.39
CA TYR A 30 15.70 -5.39 4.85
C TYR A 30 14.38 -5.65 5.57
N ASP A 31 13.26 -5.27 4.97
CA ASP A 31 11.96 -5.50 5.60
C ASP A 31 11.57 -6.98 5.47
N ASN A 32 11.12 -7.56 6.58
CA ASN A 32 10.56 -8.91 6.59
C ASN A 32 9.19 -8.94 5.92
N LEU A 33 8.77 -10.13 5.47
CA LEU A 33 7.38 -10.33 5.05
C LEU A 33 6.44 -10.09 6.25
N PRO A 34 5.32 -9.37 6.05
CA PRO A 34 4.42 -9.07 7.14
C PRO A 34 3.77 -10.34 7.66
N GLY A 35 3.62 -10.41 8.97
CA GLY A 35 3.01 -11.56 9.65
C GLY A 35 1.49 -11.42 9.72
N THR A 36 0.82 -12.57 9.80
CA THR A 36 -0.62 -12.63 10.04
C THR A 36 -0.97 -13.65 11.12
N GLU A 37 -1.97 -13.31 11.93
CA GLU A 37 -2.41 -14.08 13.08
C GLU A 37 -3.91 -14.40 13.00
N GLY A 38 -4.27 -15.64 13.35
CA GLY A 38 -5.63 -16.15 13.38
C GLY A 38 -5.86 -17.37 12.49
N ASN A 39 -7.08 -17.92 12.53
CA ASN A 39 -7.49 -19.02 11.66
C ASN A 39 -7.80 -18.47 10.26
N ILE A 40 -6.84 -18.61 9.35
CA ILE A 40 -6.96 -18.11 7.98
C ILE A 40 -7.52 -19.22 7.06
N PRO A 41 -8.64 -18.97 6.35
CA PRO A 41 -9.20 -19.92 5.40
C PRO A 41 -8.25 -20.18 4.22
N SER A 42 -8.35 -21.37 3.61
CA SER A 42 -7.57 -21.74 2.43
C SER A 42 -7.85 -20.89 1.18
N SER A 43 -8.96 -20.13 1.18
CA SER A 43 -9.30 -19.18 0.11
C SER A 43 -8.52 -17.86 0.17
N PHE A 44 -7.69 -17.67 1.19
CA PHE A 44 -6.80 -16.52 1.33
C PHE A 44 -5.43 -16.85 0.75
N CYS A 45 -4.97 -16.04 -0.19
CA CYS A 45 -3.68 -16.18 -0.82
C CYS A 45 -2.79 -14.97 -0.52
N TYR A 46 -1.57 -15.26 -0.11
CA TYR A 46 -0.57 -14.27 0.25
C TYR A 46 0.40 -14.08 -0.92
N VAL A 47 0.56 -12.85 -1.38
CA VAL A 47 1.40 -12.53 -2.55
C VAL A 47 2.33 -11.39 -2.23
N ALA A 48 3.63 -11.62 -2.36
CA ALA A 48 4.67 -10.62 -2.14
C ALA A 48 5.33 -10.25 -3.46
N LEU A 49 5.29 -8.96 -3.81
CA LEU A 49 5.92 -8.41 -5.00
C LEU A 49 7.30 -7.83 -4.63
N LEU A 50 8.36 -8.46 -5.11
CA LEU A 50 9.73 -8.21 -4.69
C LEU A 50 10.60 -7.76 -5.87
N ASP A 51 11.61 -6.93 -5.63
CA ASP A 51 12.72 -6.78 -6.60
C ASP A 51 13.64 -8.01 -6.54
N THR A 52 14.48 -8.22 -7.57
CA THR A 52 15.35 -9.41 -7.65
C THR A 52 16.21 -9.55 -6.40
N LYS A 53 16.75 -8.43 -5.91
CA LYS A 53 17.63 -8.42 -4.74
C LYS A 53 16.91 -8.90 -3.49
N THR A 54 15.72 -8.39 -3.21
CA THR A 54 14.89 -8.81 -2.06
C THR A 54 14.40 -10.23 -2.24
N PHE A 55 13.98 -10.62 -3.46
CA PHE A 55 13.55 -11.99 -3.76
C PHE A 55 14.64 -13.01 -3.41
N ASN A 56 15.88 -12.76 -3.86
CA ASN A 56 17.02 -13.62 -3.57
C ASN A 56 17.41 -13.63 -2.08
N ALA A 57 17.17 -12.53 -1.36
CA ALA A 57 17.44 -12.43 0.07
C ALA A 57 16.41 -13.17 0.95
N ILE A 58 15.15 -13.25 0.48
CA ILE A 58 14.03 -13.91 1.20
C ILE A 58 13.86 -15.38 0.77
N GLN A 59 14.35 -15.76 -0.42
CA GLN A 59 14.30 -17.14 -0.91
C GLN A 59 15.05 -18.20 -0.08
N PRO A 60 16.15 -17.93 0.66
CA PRO A 60 16.78 -19.00 1.42
C PRO A 60 15.79 -19.47 2.50
N PRO A 61 15.56 -20.79 2.63
CA PRO A 61 14.60 -21.31 3.59
C PRO A 61 15.00 -20.86 5.00
N PRO A 62 14.08 -20.28 5.80
CA PRO A 62 14.39 -20.00 7.19
C PRO A 62 14.67 -21.32 7.92
N PRO A 63 15.61 -21.35 8.89
CA PRO A 63 15.97 -22.57 9.62
C PRO A 63 14.85 -23.17 10.48
N HIS A 64 13.67 -22.55 10.56
CA HIS A 64 12.56 -22.98 11.41
C HIS A 64 11.20 -22.97 10.68
N PRO A 65 10.59 -24.14 10.39
CA PRO A 65 9.36 -24.26 9.60
C PRO A 65 8.04 -23.85 10.30
N GLN A 66 8.03 -23.48 11.58
CA GLN A 66 6.85 -23.76 12.39
C GLN A 66 5.77 -22.68 12.52
N ARG A 67 5.89 -21.48 11.92
CA ARG A 67 4.83 -20.43 12.06
C ARG A 67 4.68 -19.46 10.89
N GLN A 68 5.03 -19.84 9.66
CA GLN A 68 4.98 -18.88 8.56
C GLN A 68 3.80 -19.12 7.63
N THR A 69 2.92 -18.11 7.58
CA THR A 69 2.06 -17.82 6.44
C THR A 69 2.84 -17.99 5.14
N HIS A 70 2.40 -18.89 4.26
CA HIS A 70 3.09 -19.14 2.99
C HIS A 70 2.83 -18.02 1.99
N TRP A 71 3.77 -17.09 1.92
CA TRP A 71 3.80 -16.05 0.89
C TRP A 71 4.23 -16.62 -0.46
N THR A 72 3.42 -16.41 -1.49
CA THR A 72 3.85 -16.58 -2.87
C THR A 72 4.71 -15.40 -3.27
N LEU A 73 6.02 -15.64 -3.44
CA LEU A 73 6.97 -14.61 -3.84
C LEU A 73 6.95 -14.44 -5.36
N ILE A 74 6.90 -13.20 -5.83
CA ILE A 74 6.95 -12.84 -7.24
C ILE A 74 8.11 -11.87 -7.45
N ASP A 75 9.11 -12.30 -8.21
CA ASP A 75 10.21 -11.46 -8.65
C ASP A 75 9.76 -10.53 -9.79
N LEU A 76 9.78 -9.22 -9.51
CA LEU A 76 9.50 -8.16 -10.47
C LEU A 76 10.71 -7.85 -11.37
N GLY A 77 11.89 -8.37 -11.05
CA GLY A 77 13.16 -8.10 -11.73
C GLY A 77 13.86 -6.83 -11.21
N ASP A 78 15.01 -6.51 -11.80
CA ASP A 78 15.88 -5.41 -11.37
C ASP A 78 15.24 -4.02 -11.56
N ASN A 79 14.20 -3.94 -12.39
CA ASN A 79 13.42 -2.73 -12.66
C ASN A 79 12.06 -2.74 -11.93
N ALA A 80 11.99 -3.32 -10.73
CA ALA A 80 10.79 -3.33 -9.90
C ALA A 80 10.27 -1.93 -9.55
N SER A 81 11.14 -0.93 -9.54
CA SER A 81 10.77 0.48 -9.36
C SER A 81 10.11 1.03 -10.63
N LEU A 82 8.78 1.07 -10.63
CA LEU A 82 7.98 1.66 -11.72
C LEU A 82 8.22 3.16 -11.90
N PHE A 83 8.67 3.84 -10.85
CA PHE A 83 8.90 5.27 -10.80
C PHE A 83 10.26 5.57 -10.19
N SER A 84 10.80 6.74 -10.52
CA SER A 84 12.02 7.28 -9.88
C SER A 84 11.87 7.48 -8.38
N PHE A 85 10.63 7.67 -7.89
CA PHE A 85 10.31 7.74 -6.47
C PHE A 85 9.68 6.42 -6.01
N PRO A 86 10.33 5.66 -5.10
CA PRO A 86 9.83 4.37 -4.62
C PRO A 86 8.41 4.42 -4.05
N ALA A 87 8.05 5.51 -3.37
CA ALA A 87 6.71 5.67 -2.79
C ALA A 87 5.59 5.62 -3.86
N LYS A 88 5.79 6.22 -5.05
CA LYS A 88 4.81 6.12 -6.15
C LYS A 88 4.61 4.70 -6.65
N THR A 89 5.68 3.90 -6.65
CA THR A 89 5.60 2.47 -7.01
C THR A 89 4.68 1.74 -6.05
N ILE A 90 4.89 1.90 -4.74
CA ILE A 90 4.08 1.28 -3.70
C ILE A 90 2.61 1.70 -3.80
N GLU A 91 2.34 3.01 -3.89
CA GLU A 91 0.98 3.54 -4.03
C GLU A 91 0.28 3.10 -5.34
N THR A 92 1.05 2.96 -6.43
CA THR A 92 0.52 2.39 -7.68
C THR A 92 0.16 0.92 -7.55
N LEU A 93 1.00 0.12 -6.88
CA LEU A 93 0.72 -1.30 -6.66
C LEU A 93 -0.51 -1.50 -5.76
N LYS A 94 -0.68 -0.66 -4.72
CA LYS A 94 -1.90 -0.60 -3.89
C LYS A 94 -3.18 -0.48 -4.72
N THR A 95 -3.17 0.46 -5.68
CA THR A 95 -4.34 0.77 -6.53
C THR A 95 -4.58 -0.22 -7.67
N CYS A 96 -3.60 -1.07 -7.99
CA CYS A 96 -3.66 -1.98 -9.15
C CYS A 96 -4.01 -3.43 -8.80
N GLY A 97 -4.30 -3.77 -7.55
CA GLY A 97 -4.66 -5.13 -7.13
C GLY A 97 -5.82 -5.74 -7.93
N GLN A 98 -6.85 -4.95 -8.23
CA GLN A 98 -7.97 -5.38 -9.09
C GLN A 98 -7.53 -5.86 -10.49
N ARG A 99 -6.46 -5.28 -11.04
CA ARG A 99 -5.91 -5.68 -12.36
C ARG A 99 -5.00 -6.90 -12.26
N MET A 100 -4.33 -7.05 -11.13
CA MET A 100 -3.45 -8.18 -10.84
C MET A 100 -4.23 -9.46 -10.54
N PHE A 101 -5.37 -9.33 -9.85
CA PHE A 101 -6.17 -10.46 -9.36
C PHE A 101 -7.65 -10.26 -9.72
N PRO A 102 -8.01 -10.34 -11.02
CA PRO A 102 -9.37 -9.99 -11.46
C PRO A 102 -10.47 -10.89 -10.89
N LEU A 103 -10.14 -12.12 -10.49
CA LEU A 103 -11.08 -13.10 -9.95
C LEU A 103 -11.22 -13.06 -8.43
N ALA A 104 -10.32 -12.36 -7.73
CA ALA A 104 -10.44 -12.22 -6.28
C ALA A 104 -11.68 -11.38 -5.94
N LYS A 105 -12.35 -11.70 -4.83
CA LYS A 105 -13.43 -10.91 -4.25
C LYS A 105 -12.91 -9.78 -3.38
N TRP A 106 -11.84 -10.00 -2.65
CA TRP A 106 -11.22 -9.00 -1.78
C TRP A 106 -9.74 -8.84 -2.09
N ILE A 107 -9.28 -7.60 -2.11
CA ILE A 107 -7.86 -7.26 -2.10
C ILE A 107 -7.56 -6.57 -0.77
N ILE A 108 -6.52 -7.04 -0.10
CA ILE A 108 -5.98 -6.47 1.13
C ILE A 108 -4.54 -6.10 0.82
N TRP A 109 -4.24 -4.81 0.78
CA TRP A 109 -2.87 -4.34 0.83
C TRP A 109 -2.37 -4.31 2.26
N LEU A 110 -1.19 -4.89 2.48
CA LEU A 110 -0.49 -4.88 3.76
C LEU A 110 0.93 -4.34 3.53
N ASP A 111 1.25 -3.21 4.16
CA ASP A 111 2.61 -2.67 4.14
C ASP A 111 3.59 -3.66 4.79
N GLY A 112 4.84 -3.68 4.33
CA GLY A 112 5.84 -4.66 4.80
C GLY A 112 6.10 -4.61 6.30
N LYS A 113 5.81 -3.48 6.96
CA LYS A 113 5.96 -3.29 8.41
C LYS A 113 4.70 -3.56 9.22
N ALA A 114 3.59 -3.87 8.55
CA ALA A 114 2.30 -4.08 9.19
C ALA A 114 2.14 -5.51 9.68
N TYR A 115 1.22 -5.68 10.63
CA TYR A 115 0.86 -6.98 11.18
C TYR A 115 -0.66 -7.11 11.19
N LEU A 116 -1.17 -8.23 10.68
CA LEU A 116 -2.62 -8.41 10.49
C LEU A 116 -3.17 -9.44 11.48
N VAL A 117 -4.17 -9.03 12.26
CA VAL A 117 -4.81 -9.88 13.29
C VAL A 117 -6.30 -9.98 12.99
N ARG A 118 -6.87 -11.18 13.06
CA ARG A 118 -8.33 -11.44 12.94
C ARG A 118 -8.94 -10.93 11.62
N ILE A 119 -8.26 -11.14 10.49
CA ILE A 119 -8.72 -10.64 9.18
C ILE A 119 -10.10 -11.17 8.75
N VAL A 120 -10.44 -12.41 9.11
CA VAL A 120 -11.75 -12.98 8.78
C VAL A 120 -12.87 -12.16 9.40
N GLU A 121 -12.75 -11.84 10.70
CA GLU A 121 -13.73 -11.01 11.43
C GLU A 121 -13.85 -9.63 10.79
N LEU A 122 -12.72 -9.01 10.44
CA LEU A 122 -12.67 -7.71 9.79
C LEU A 122 -13.42 -7.71 8.46
N LEU A 123 -13.23 -8.73 7.62
CA LEU A 123 -13.95 -8.84 6.34
C LEU A 123 -15.44 -9.15 6.52
N THR A 124 -15.81 -9.94 7.53
CA THR A 124 -17.23 -10.23 7.82
C THR A 124 -17.97 -8.98 8.32
N GLN A 125 -17.29 -8.11 9.06
CA GLN A 125 -17.87 -6.88 9.62
C GLN A 125 -17.76 -5.67 8.68
N ALA A 126 -17.02 -5.77 7.57
CA ALA A 126 -16.83 -4.70 6.61
C ALA A 126 -18.18 -4.32 5.94
N GLN A 127 -18.76 -3.19 6.37
CA GLN A 127 -19.99 -2.64 5.81
C GLN A 127 -19.75 -1.84 4.52
N SER A 128 -18.55 -1.29 4.35
CA SER A 128 -18.13 -0.54 3.17
C SER A 128 -17.38 -1.43 2.16
N SER A 129 -17.43 -1.04 0.89
CA SER A 129 -16.66 -1.71 -0.16
C SER A 129 -15.17 -1.37 -0.10
N VAL A 130 -14.78 -0.32 0.62
CA VAL A 130 -13.40 0.07 0.92
C VAL A 130 -13.27 0.28 2.41
N PHE A 131 -12.25 -0.30 3.02
CA PHE A 131 -11.98 -0.19 4.44
C PHE A 131 -10.49 0.00 4.69
N ALA A 132 -10.16 0.92 5.59
CA ALA A 132 -8.87 1.02 6.23
C ALA A 132 -9.13 1.27 7.72
N PRO A 133 -8.27 0.78 8.64
CA PRO A 133 -8.44 1.08 10.05
C PRO A 133 -8.13 2.56 10.29
N ARG A 134 -8.76 3.16 11.30
CA ARG A 134 -8.39 4.51 11.74
C ARG A 134 -6.92 4.52 12.15
N HIS A 135 -6.22 5.58 11.80
CA HIS A 135 -4.85 5.80 12.24
C HIS A 135 -4.78 5.75 13.78
N THR A 136 -3.77 5.07 14.34
CA THR A 136 -3.65 4.80 15.78
C THR A 136 -3.61 6.07 16.64
N THR A 137 -3.04 7.15 16.12
CA THR A 137 -3.08 8.49 16.72
C THR A 137 -4.39 9.21 16.35
N ILE A 138 -5.32 9.29 17.30
CA ILE A 138 -6.69 9.79 17.12
C ILE A 138 -6.73 11.26 16.66
N ASP A 139 -5.81 12.08 17.16
CA ASP A 139 -5.75 13.54 16.91
C ASP A 139 -4.87 13.92 15.72
N ARG A 140 -4.35 12.92 14.99
CA ARG A 140 -3.49 13.15 13.83
C ARG A 140 -4.32 13.63 12.64
N THR A 141 -3.97 14.79 12.11
CA THR A 141 -4.58 15.36 10.91
C THR A 141 -3.65 15.28 9.71
N SER A 142 -4.20 15.37 8.50
CA SER A 142 -3.38 15.43 7.27
C SER A 142 -2.45 16.64 7.20
N ALA A 143 -2.74 17.73 7.92
CA ALA A 143 -1.85 18.89 7.99
C ALA A 143 -0.60 18.56 8.83
N ILE A 144 -0.78 17.88 9.97
CA ILE A 144 0.31 17.46 10.85
C ILE A 144 1.20 16.39 10.17
N GLU A 145 0.63 15.54 9.33
CA GLU A 145 1.34 14.51 8.56
C GLU A 145 2.48 15.04 7.67
N VAL A 146 2.40 16.30 7.25
CA VAL A 146 3.46 16.95 6.47
C VAL A 146 4.75 17.01 7.27
N ASN A 147 4.69 17.48 8.52
CA ASN A 147 5.85 17.64 9.38
C ASN A 147 6.43 16.29 9.78
N TYR A 148 5.59 15.33 10.18
CA TYR A 148 6.04 13.96 10.46
C TYR A 148 6.71 13.30 9.26
N THR A 149 6.22 13.56 8.04
CA THR A 149 6.84 13.04 6.83
C THR A 149 8.22 13.66 6.60
N ILE A 150 8.38 14.96 6.81
CA ILE A 150 9.68 15.64 6.71
C ILE A 150 10.67 15.10 7.75
N GLU A 151 10.24 14.93 9.00
CA GLU A 151 11.07 14.35 10.07
C GLU A 151 11.52 12.94 9.73
N ARG A 152 10.59 12.08 9.32
CA ARG A 152 10.91 10.71 8.87
C ARG A 152 11.86 10.66 7.69
N ILE A 153 11.78 11.64 6.77
CA ILE A 153 12.74 11.74 5.65
C ILE A 153 14.10 12.21 6.17
N ARG A 154 14.13 13.15 7.11
CA ARG A 154 15.37 13.61 7.74
C ARG A 154 16.10 12.44 8.37
N ASP A 155 15.40 11.61 9.13
CA ASP A 155 15.97 10.45 9.83
C ASP A 155 16.46 9.35 8.86
N ARG A 156 15.84 9.24 7.68
CA ARG A 156 16.26 8.27 6.65
C ARG A 156 17.41 8.77 5.77
N GLU A 157 17.43 10.07 5.49
CA GLU A 157 18.43 10.70 4.61
C GLU A 157 19.62 11.27 5.41
N THR A 158 19.66 11.10 6.73
CA THR A 158 20.81 11.46 7.59
C THR A 158 22.12 10.84 7.11
N GLU A 159 22.05 9.71 6.38
CA GLU A 159 23.21 9.01 5.80
C GLU A 159 23.52 9.45 4.35
N SER A 160 22.64 10.20 3.67
CA SER A 160 22.84 10.67 2.29
C SER A 160 22.08 11.98 2.00
N PRO A 161 22.66 13.16 2.31
CA PRO A 161 21.97 14.45 2.27
C PRO A 161 21.52 14.91 0.88
N LYS A 162 22.01 14.27 -0.19
CA LYS A 162 21.97 14.80 -1.56
C LYS A 162 20.56 15.07 -2.10
N ASN A 163 19.53 14.42 -1.55
CA ASN A 163 18.15 14.57 -2.00
C ASN A 163 17.20 15.17 -0.96
N PHE A 164 17.66 15.42 0.27
CA PHE A 164 16.81 15.87 1.38
C PHE A 164 16.08 17.18 1.04
N ASP A 165 16.83 18.20 0.60
CA ASP A 165 16.26 19.53 0.30
C ASP A 165 15.24 19.45 -0.83
N LYS A 166 15.54 18.69 -1.88
CA LYS A 166 14.62 18.45 -2.99
C LYS A 166 13.32 17.81 -2.49
N PHE A 167 13.42 16.79 -1.63
CA PHE A 167 12.24 16.14 -1.06
C PHE A 167 11.41 17.07 -0.19
N VAL A 168 12.05 17.90 0.63
CA VAL A 168 11.35 18.90 1.45
C VAL A 168 10.66 19.93 0.56
N MET A 169 11.32 20.39 -0.51
CA MET A 169 10.71 21.30 -1.49
C MET A 169 9.47 20.69 -2.15
N ASP A 170 9.55 19.45 -2.62
CA ASP A 170 8.43 18.75 -3.25
C ASP A 170 7.23 18.60 -2.28
N ILE A 171 7.51 18.27 -1.02
CA ILE A 171 6.49 18.16 0.03
C ILE A 171 5.84 19.51 0.32
N LYS A 172 6.64 20.56 0.50
CA LYS A 172 6.13 21.92 0.76
C LYS A 172 5.37 22.49 -0.42
N ARG A 173 5.74 22.10 -1.65
CA ARG A 173 4.98 22.44 -2.85
C ARG A 173 3.60 21.78 -2.85
N GLN A 174 3.52 20.47 -2.57
CA GLN A 174 2.25 19.76 -2.43
C GLN A 174 1.37 20.36 -1.33
N GLU A 175 1.95 20.63 -0.15
CA GLU A 175 1.23 21.23 0.98
C GLU A 175 0.61 22.59 0.61
N LYS A 176 1.35 23.44 -0.11
CA LYS A 176 0.83 24.73 -0.60
C LYS A 176 -0.37 24.57 -1.53
N GLU A 177 -0.34 23.57 -2.42
CA GLU A 177 -1.47 23.27 -3.30
C GLU A 177 -2.69 22.79 -2.50
N TYR A 178 -2.50 21.90 -1.52
CA TYR A 178 -3.58 21.46 -0.61
C TYR A 178 -4.18 22.60 0.22
N ILE A 179 -3.36 23.53 0.72
CA ILE A 179 -3.84 24.73 1.42
C ILE A 179 -4.68 25.60 0.48
N ARG A 180 -4.14 25.89 -0.71
CA ARG A 180 -4.82 26.73 -1.72
C ARG A 180 -6.18 26.14 -2.12
N ASP A 181 -6.26 24.83 -2.28
CA ASP A 181 -7.47 24.13 -2.70
C ASP A 181 -8.43 23.89 -1.52
N GLY A 182 -8.07 24.33 -0.32
CA GLY A 182 -8.89 24.25 0.89
C GLY A 182 -9.01 22.84 1.46
N PHE A 183 -8.14 21.90 1.06
CA PHE A 183 -8.21 20.48 1.40
C PHE A 183 -8.34 20.25 2.92
N TYR A 184 -7.42 20.80 3.71
CA TYR A 184 -7.42 20.62 5.17
C TYR A 184 -8.69 21.19 5.81
N SER A 185 -9.06 22.43 5.45
CA SER A 185 -10.25 23.08 5.99
C SER A 185 -11.53 22.31 5.69
N ARG A 186 -11.62 21.67 4.52
CA ARG A 186 -12.78 20.88 4.12
C ARG A 186 -12.80 19.54 4.86
N ALA A 187 -11.65 18.90 4.99
CA ALA A 187 -11.55 17.63 5.71
C ALA A 187 -11.93 17.77 7.19
N ASP A 188 -11.45 18.85 7.84
CA ASP A 188 -11.78 19.14 9.23
C ASP A 188 -13.27 19.45 9.41
N LYS A 189 -13.86 20.26 8.51
CA LYS A 189 -15.31 20.54 8.49
C LYS A 189 -16.17 19.29 8.34
N LEU A 190 -15.69 18.33 7.54
CA LEU A 190 -16.37 17.05 7.30
C LEU A 190 -16.03 16.00 8.37
N ASN A 191 -15.16 16.32 9.33
CA ASN A 191 -14.66 15.40 10.35
C ASN A 191 -14.18 14.07 9.75
N LEU A 192 -13.43 14.16 8.63
CA LEU A 192 -12.93 12.96 7.96
C LEU A 192 -11.97 12.22 8.88
N THR A 193 -12.06 10.89 8.88
CA THR A 193 -11.17 10.06 9.68
C THR A 193 -9.86 9.85 8.93
N LEU A 194 -8.72 10.09 9.60
CA LEU A 194 -7.42 9.70 9.06
C LEU A 194 -7.30 8.19 9.16
N TYR A 195 -7.06 7.55 8.03
CA TYR A 195 -6.95 6.10 7.93
C TYR A 195 -5.48 5.69 7.84
N ASP A 196 -5.16 4.54 8.43
CA ASP A 196 -3.84 3.96 8.34
C ASP A 196 -3.60 3.45 6.91
N ILE A 197 -2.55 3.99 6.28
CA ILE A 197 -2.16 3.62 4.92
C ILE A 197 -1.48 2.25 4.85
N ALA A 198 -1.13 1.67 6.00
CA ALA A 198 -0.44 0.40 6.13
C ALA A 198 -1.36 -0.81 5.89
N LEU A 199 -2.66 -0.65 6.10
CA LEU A 199 -3.68 -1.65 5.79
C LEU A 199 -4.78 -1.01 4.93
N PHE A 200 -4.89 -1.45 3.68
CA PHE A 200 -5.92 -0.95 2.78
C PHE A 200 -6.69 -2.11 2.16
N VAL A 201 -7.98 -2.20 2.47
CA VAL A 201 -8.86 -3.31 2.07
C VAL A 201 -9.91 -2.80 1.11
N TYR A 202 -10.15 -3.52 0.02
CA TYR A 202 -11.26 -3.21 -0.87
C TYR A 202 -11.87 -4.45 -1.52
N ARG A 203 -13.18 -4.39 -1.70
CA ARG A 203 -13.95 -5.37 -2.46
C ARG A 203 -13.62 -5.17 -3.94
N ASN A 204 -13.09 -6.20 -4.56
CA ASN A 204 -12.79 -6.16 -5.97
C ASN A 204 -14.10 -6.12 -6.80
N ASN A 205 -14.02 -5.61 -8.03
CA ASN A 205 -15.15 -5.52 -8.97
C ASN A 205 -16.37 -4.70 -8.51
N HIS A 206 -16.28 -3.97 -7.37
CA HIS A 206 -17.29 -2.99 -6.99
C HIS A 206 -17.13 -1.71 -7.83
N PRO A 207 -18.16 -1.22 -8.56
CA PRO A 207 -18.01 -0.09 -9.47
C PRO A 207 -17.47 1.19 -8.84
N CYS A 208 -17.90 1.50 -7.60
CA CYS A 208 -17.40 2.67 -6.87
C CYS A 208 -15.91 2.56 -6.53
N ASN A 209 -15.44 1.34 -6.25
CA ASN A 209 -14.04 1.10 -5.91
C ASN A 209 -13.16 1.31 -7.14
N PHE A 210 -13.61 0.86 -8.31
CA PHE A 210 -12.86 1.08 -9.55
C PHE A 210 -12.62 2.58 -9.79
N ARG A 211 -13.67 3.41 -9.64
CA ARG A 211 -13.56 4.87 -9.80
C ARG A 211 -12.63 5.48 -8.75
N TYR A 212 -12.79 5.08 -7.49
CA TYR A 212 -11.94 5.53 -6.39
C TYR A 212 -10.46 5.20 -6.65
N LEU A 213 -10.15 3.94 -6.97
CA LEU A 213 -8.78 3.48 -7.24
C LEU A 213 -8.18 4.15 -8.47
N CYS A 214 -8.97 4.42 -9.52
CA CYS A 214 -8.51 5.19 -10.68
C CYS A 214 -8.21 6.65 -10.33
N GLY A 215 -9.07 7.30 -9.53
CA GLY A 215 -8.82 8.65 -9.04
C GLY A 215 -7.55 8.72 -8.21
N TRP A 216 -7.39 7.79 -7.27
CA TRP A 216 -6.20 7.69 -6.44
C TRP A 216 -4.94 7.40 -7.27
N HIS A 217 -5.01 6.48 -8.22
CA HIS A 217 -3.90 6.21 -9.14
C HIS A 217 -3.47 7.48 -9.89
N ASN A 218 -4.44 8.27 -10.36
CA ASN A 218 -4.14 9.52 -11.06
C ASN A 218 -3.50 10.56 -10.14
N GLU A 219 -4.02 10.70 -8.92
CA GLU A 219 -3.44 11.57 -7.88
C GLU A 219 -1.96 11.25 -7.65
N VAL A 220 -1.66 9.99 -7.35
CA VAL A 220 -0.30 9.53 -7.05
C VAL A 220 0.65 9.75 -8.24
N ASN A 221 0.19 9.45 -9.45
CA ASN A 221 1.08 9.37 -10.60
C ASN A 221 1.26 10.71 -11.31
N TYR A 222 0.21 11.52 -11.42
CA TYR A 222 0.23 12.75 -12.22
C TYR A 222 0.25 14.02 -11.38
N PHE A 223 -0.35 14.01 -10.19
CA PHE A 223 -0.52 15.23 -9.39
C PHE A 223 0.43 15.30 -8.20
N ALA A 224 0.75 14.17 -7.57
CA ALA A 224 1.67 14.13 -6.44
C ALA A 224 3.15 14.22 -6.87
N TYR A 225 3.97 15.01 -6.18
CA TYR A 225 5.39 15.16 -6.52
C TYR A 225 6.24 13.90 -6.18
N ARG A 226 6.04 13.29 -5.00
CA ARG A 226 6.80 12.11 -4.52
C ARG A 226 5.94 10.84 -4.35
N GLY A 227 4.63 11.03 -4.20
CA GLY A 227 3.67 10.06 -3.68
C GLY A 227 2.66 10.81 -2.80
N GLN A 228 1.56 10.17 -2.42
CA GLN A 228 0.58 10.81 -1.56
C GLN A 228 1.18 10.98 -0.15
N LEU A 229 1.09 12.19 0.42
CA LEU A 229 1.26 12.38 1.85
C LEU A 229 0.15 11.58 2.55
N SER A 230 0.37 11.07 3.76
CA SER A 230 -0.70 10.43 4.53
C SER A 230 -1.88 11.41 4.63
N VAL A 231 -2.95 11.17 3.88
CA VAL A 231 -4.11 12.05 3.84
C VAL A 231 -5.38 11.26 4.07
N TYR A 232 -6.43 11.96 4.48
CA TYR A 232 -7.77 11.43 4.57
C TYR A 232 -8.14 10.69 3.28
N TYR A 233 -8.28 9.37 3.35
CA TYR A 233 -8.99 8.65 2.30
C TYR A 233 -10.45 9.03 2.46
N SER A 234 -11.01 9.73 1.47
CA SER A 234 -12.46 9.81 1.32
C SER A 234 -12.97 8.46 0.81
N ALA A 235 -12.78 7.41 1.60
CA ALA A 235 -13.58 6.20 1.46
C ALA A 235 -14.92 6.50 2.17
N ILE A 236 -15.73 7.33 1.54
CA ILE A 236 -17.17 7.46 1.82
C ILE A 236 -17.88 6.67 0.73
#